data_AF-A0A521Z9R3-F1
#
_entry.id   AF-A0A521Z9R3-F1
#
_cell.length_a   1.000
_cell.length_b   1.000
_cell.length_c   1.000
_cell.angle_alpha   90.00
_cell.angle_beta   90.00
_cell.angle_gamma   90.00
#
_symmetry.space_group_name_H-M   'P 1'
#
loop_
_entity.id
_entity.type
_entity.pdbx_description
1 polymer ?
#
loop_
_entity_poly.entity_id
_entity_poly.type
_entity_poly.pdbx_seq_one_letter_code
_entity_poly.pdbx_strand_id
1 'polypeptide(L)'
;MDIRLANATPLRTNARLSRKTCARRGAMAAYAMKPAELRLIRFTLAVIWLVTGVVSLWIYPRQDSLTLIARTGLHGNWALAALYLGAGLDIVMGVLTLFARNRLLWLLQALLTIAYTLILTLWLPEFWQHPFGPLLKNLPILVLLWLLYTHENDDAP
;
A
#
# COMPACT_ATOMS: atom_id res chain seq x y z
N MET A 1 38.73 -62.27 13.11
CA MET A 1 38.50 -61.04 13.91
C MET A 1 38.64 -59.88 12.94
N ASP A 2 37.53 -59.52 12.28
CA ASP A 2 37.51 -58.52 11.20
C ASP A 2 37.29 -57.11 11.78
N ILE A 3 38.29 -56.24 11.62
CA ILE A 3 38.18 -54.82 11.90
C ILE A 3 37.64 -54.15 10.64
N ARG A 4 36.32 -53.93 10.57
CA ARG A 4 35.69 -53.17 9.49
C ARG A 4 35.99 -51.67 9.62
N LEU A 5 36.58 -51.16 8.55
CA LEU A 5 36.91 -49.78 8.22
C LEU A 5 35.75 -48.79 8.40
N ALA A 6 36.08 -47.71 9.10
CA ALA A 6 35.82 -46.32 8.76
C ALA A 6 34.49 -45.98 8.04
N ASN A 7 33.60 -45.43 8.85
CA ASN A 7 32.42 -44.66 8.50
C ASN A 7 32.81 -43.42 7.65
N ALA A 8 32.60 -43.48 6.33
CA ALA A 8 32.61 -42.32 5.44
C ALA A 8 31.23 -42.28 4.76
N THR A 9 30.32 -41.35 5.05
CA THR A 9 30.22 -40.08 4.32
C THR A 9 29.03 -39.24 4.83
N PRO A 10 29.21 -37.96 5.22
CA PRO A 10 28.13 -36.97 5.21
C PRO A 10 28.35 -35.80 4.23
N LEU A 11 29.42 -35.80 3.43
CA LEU A 11 29.81 -34.64 2.61
C LEU A 11 28.91 -34.37 1.38
N ARG A 12 28.16 -35.36 0.89
CA ARG A 12 27.30 -35.19 -0.32
C ARG A 12 25.98 -34.47 -0.05
N THR A 13 25.46 -34.52 1.17
CA THR A 13 24.16 -33.94 1.53
C THR A 13 24.28 -32.43 1.71
N ASN A 14 25.34 -31.98 2.37
CA ASN A 14 25.62 -30.56 2.64
C ASN A 14 25.87 -29.76 1.35
N ALA A 15 26.57 -30.33 0.36
CA ALA A 15 26.85 -29.65 -0.90
C ALA A 15 25.57 -29.42 -1.76
N ARG A 16 24.58 -30.32 -1.68
CA ARG A 16 23.29 -30.16 -2.38
C ARG A 16 22.38 -29.16 -1.69
N LEU A 17 22.30 -29.20 -0.36
CA LEU A 17 21.57 -28.18 0.40
C LEU A 17 22.17 -26.79 0.17
N SER A 18 23.50 -26.66 0.26
CA SER A 18 24.21 -25.39 0.04
C SER A 18 23.96 -24.81 -1.36
N ARG A 19 24.02 -25.64 -2.42
CA ARG A 19 23.68 -25.21 -3.78
C ARG A 19 22.20 -24.80 -3.93
N LYS A 20 21.26 -25.55 -3.34
CA LYS A 20 19.83 -25.20 -3.37
C LYS A 20 19.56 -23.87 -2.66
N THR A 21 20.21 -23.62 -1.53
CA THR A 21 20.08 -22.38 -0.76
C THR A 21 20.71 -21.19 -1.48
N CYS A 22 21.88 -21.37 -2.11
CA CYS A 22 22.53 -20.34 -2.91
C CYS A 22 21.71 -20.01 -4.18
N ALA A 23 21.18 -21.02 -4.87
CA ALA A 23 20.30 -20.83 -6.02
C ALA A 23 18.98 -20.14 -5.63
N ARG A 24 18.36 -20.50 -4.49
CA ARG A 24 17.19 -19.79 -3.95
C ARG A 24 17.50 -18.35 -3.56
N ARG A 25 18.65 -18.09 -2.93
CA ARG A 25 19.08 -16.72 -2.58
C ARG A 25 19.36 -15.89 -3.82
N GLY A 26 20.00 -16.45 -4.85
CA GLY A 26 20.21 -15.78 -6.13
C GLY A 26 18.90 -15.50 -6.87
N ALA A 27 17.95 -16.43 -6.86
CA ALA A 27 16.62 -16.21 -7.42
C ALA A 27 15.84 -15.15 -6.64
N MET A 28 15.86 -15.17 -5.30
CA MET A 28 15.18 -14.15 -4.48
C MET A 28 15.82 -12.76 -4.62
N ALA A 29 17.15 -12.68 -4.79
CA ALA A 29 17.84 -11.43 -5.07
C ALA A 29 17.47 -10.87 -6.46
N ALA A 30 17.18 -11.74 -7.44
CA ALA A 30 16.74 -11.31 -8.77
C ALA A 30 15.32 -10.72 -8.80
N TYR A 31 14.48 -11.05 -7.80
CA TYR A 31 13.13 -10.47 -7.62
C TYR A 31 13.08 -9.34 -6.57
N ALA A 32 14.22 -8.94 -6.00
CA ALA A 32 14.27 -7.86 -5.02
C ALA A 32 14.07 -6.51 -5.71
N MET A 33 13.06 -5.74 -5.29
CA MET A 33 12.85 -4.38 -5.80
C MET A 33 14.00 -3.46 -5.42
N LYS A 34 14.41 -2.63 -6.38
CA LYS A 34 15.50 -1.66 -6.19
C LYS A 34 15.00 -0.50 -5.33
N PRO A 35 15.87 0.15 -4.54
CA PRO A 35 15.49 1.34 -3.76
C PRO A 35 14.89 2.47 -4.61
N ALA A 36 15.28 2.59 -5.88
CA ALA A 36 14.71 3.56 -6.81
C ALA A 36 13.24 3.28 -7.16
N GLU A 37 12.87 2.01 -7.29
CA GLU A 37 11.50 1.57 -7.57
C GLU A 37 10.59 1.89 -6.36
N LEU A 38 11.06 1.58 -5.15
CA LEU A 38 10.34 1.93 -3.92
C LEU A 38 10.14 3.43 -3.76
N ARG A 39 11.16 4.26 -4.06
CA ARG A 39 11.03 5.72 -4.07
C ARG A 39 9.99 6.21 -5.07
N LEU A 40 9.94 5.62 -6.27
CA LEU A 40 8.97 5.99 -7.30
C LEU A 40 7.54 5.66 -6.86
N ILE A 41 7.34 4.49 -6.25
CA ILE A 41 6.04 4.07 -5.69
C ILE A 41 5.59 5.07 -4.62
N ARG A 42 6.46 5.42 -3.67
CA ARG A 42 6.17 6.41 -2.62
C ARG A 42 5.85 7.77 -3.20
N PHE A 43 6.64 8.26 -4.14
CA PHE A 43 6.38 9.54 -4.78
C PHE A 43 5.01 9.54 -5.48
N THR A 44 4.68 8.46 -6.18
CA THR A 44 3.39 8.30 -6.86
C THR A 44 2.23 8.32 -5.87
N LEU A 45 2.31 7.54 -4.78
CA LEU A 45 1.29 7.53 -3.73
C LEU A 45 1.16 8.89 -3.05
N ALA A 46 2.27 9.53 -2.71
CA ALA A 46 2.27 10.87 -2.10
C ALA A 46 1.59 11.90 -3.01
N VAL A 47 1.89 11.89 -4.31
CA VAL A 47 1.24 12.78 -5.28
C VAL A 47 -0.25 12.49 -5.35
N ILE A 48 -0.67 11.23 -5.41
CA ILE A 48 -2.10 10.88 -5.42
C ILE A 48 -2.81 11.48 -4.20
N TRP A 49 -2.31 11.21 -3.00
CA TRP A 49 -2.90 11.70 -1.75
C TRP A 49 -2.90 13.24 -1.64
N LEU A 50 -1.79 13.91 -1.98
CA LEU A 50 -1.72 15.37 -1.94
C LEU A 50 -2.69 16.00 -2.94
N VAL A 51 -2.74 15.47 -4.17
CA VAL A 51 -3.63 15.99 -5.20
C VAL A 51 -5.09 15.74 -4.83
N THR A 52 -5.47 14.58 -4.31
CA THR A 52 -6.86 14.34 -3.89
C THR A 52 -7.30 15.24 -2.74
N GLY A 53 -6.41 15.49 -1.77
CA GLY A 53 -6.67 16.45 -0.69
C GLY A 53 -6.82 17.88 -1.20
N VAL A 54 -5.91 18.33 -2.08
CA VAL A 54 -5.99 19.68 -2.69
C VAL A 54 -7.24 19.83 -3.56
N VAL A 55 -7.55 18.82 -4.38
CA VAL A 55 -8.76 18.82 -5.21
C VAL A 55 -10.01 18.95 -4.34
N SER A 56 -10.09 18.20 -3.25
CA SER A 56 -11.26 18.21 -2.36
C SER A 56 -11.47 19.55 -1.62
N LEU A 57 -10.39 20.30 -1.36
CA LEU A 57 -10.45 21.56 -0.62
C LEU A 57 -10.62 22.79 -1.53
N TRP A 58 -10.00 22.80 -2.71
CA TRP A 58 -9.90 24.00 -3.54
C TRP A 58 -10.43 23.87 -4.97
N ILE A 59 -10.46 22.67 -5.56
CA ILE A 59 -10.76 22.51 -7.00
C ILE A 59 -12.18 22.02 -7.22
N TYR A 60 -12.57 20.94 -6.54
CA TYR A 60 -13.90 20.37 -6.68
C TYR A 60 -14.93 21.22 -5.94
N PRO A 61 -16.10 21.52 -6.53
CA PRO A 61 -17.09 22.37 -5.88
C PRO A 61 -17.52 21.79 -4.53
N ARG A 62 -17.34 22.58 -3.46
CA ARG A 62 -17.69 22.17 -2.09
C ARG A 62 -19.13 21.69 -1.98
N GLN A 63 -20.06 22.32 -2.69
CA GLN A 63 -21.47 21.95 -2.67
C GLN A 63 -21.71 20.55 -3.25
N ASP A 64 -20.97 20.18 -4.30
CA ASP A 64 -21.05 18.86 -4.92
C ASP A 64 -20.44 17.81 -3.99
N SER A 65 -19.31 18.11 -3.33
CA SER A 65 -18.74 17.24 -2.28
C SER A 65 -19.73 16.99 -1.15
N LEU A 66 -20.40 18.03 -0.67
CA LEU A 66 -21.37 17.91 0.41
C LEU A 66 -22.63 17.16 -0.03
N THR A 67 -23.02 17.29 -1.30
CA THR A 67 -24.12 16.50 -1.88
C THR A 67 -23.77 15.01 -1.92
N LEU A 68 -22.53 14.66 -2.27
CA LEU A 68 -22.06 13.27 -2.22
C LEU A 68 -22.02 12.72 -0.79
N ILE A 69 -21.51 13.51 0.17
CA ILE A 69 -21.44 13.11 1.58
C ILE A 69 -22.86 13.01 2.19
N ALA A 70 -23.80 13.87 1.78
CA ALA A 70 -25.19 13.77 2.22
C ALA A 70 -25.85 12.44 1.83
N ARG A 71 -25.41 11.84 0.73
CA ARG A 71 -25.86 10.51 0.32
C ARG A 71 -25.32 9.41 1.21
N THR A 72 -24.29 9.68 2.04
CA THR A 72 -23.85 8.79 3.11
C THR A 72 -24.57 9.05 4.45
N GLY A 73 -25.71 9.75 4.42
CA GLY A 73 -26.54 10.03 5.61
C GLY A 73 -25.96 11.07 6.57
N LEU A 74 -24.83 11.69 6.21
CA LEU A 74 -24.20 12.75 7.00
C LEU A 74 -24.70 14.11 6.52
N HIS A 75 -25.21 14.93 7.43
CA HIS A 75 -25.77 16.23 7.09
C HIS A 75 -25.17 17.37 7.95
N GLY A 76 -25.31 18.60 7.45
CA GLY A 76 -24.89 19.82 8.16
C GLY A 76 -23.42 19.78 8.60
N ASN A 77 -23.17 20.04 9.89
CA ASN A 77 -21.82 20.09 10.44
C ASN A 77 -21.07 18.75 10.33
N TRP A 78 -21.76 17.62 10.36
CA TRP A 78 -21.13 16.30 10.20
C TRP A 78 -20.64 16.07 8.78
N ALA A 79 -21.38 16.55 7.77
CA ALA A 79 -20.93 16.49 6.38
C ALA A 79 -19.69 17.36 6.14
N LEU A 80 -19.67 18.55 6.75
CA LEU A 80 -18.52 19.44 6.72
C LEU A 80 -17.30 18.82 7.41
N ALA A 81 -17.49 18.25 8.61
CA ALA A 81 -16.43 17.56 9.32
C ALA A 81 -15.87 16.41 8.49
N ALA A 82 -16.71 15.57 7.89
CA ALA A 82 -16.27 14.47 7.04
C ALA A 82 -15.47 14.96 5.82
N LEU A 83 -15.90 16.06 5.18
CA LEU A 83 -15.18 16.65 4.05
C LEU A 83 -13.77 17.11 4.45
N TYR A 84 -13.66 17.92 5.50
CA TYR A 84 -12.38 18.47 5.92
C TYR A 84 -11.47 17.40 6.54
N LEU A 85 -12.03 16.42 7.26
CA LEU A 85 -11.28 15.28 7.78
C LEU A 85 -10.76 14.39 6.64
N GLY A 86 -11.59 14.09 5.64
CA GLY A 86 -11.16 13.31 4.48
C GLY A 86 -10.03 13.99 3.73
N ALA A 87 -10.20 15.26 3.36
CA ALA A 87 -9.17 15.99 2.65
C ALA A 87 -7.91 16.25 3.50
N GLY A 88 -8.07 16.46 4.81
CA GLY A 88 -6.95 16.59 5.74
C GLY A 88 -6.16 15.30 5.90
N LEU A 89 -6.84 14.16 6.02
CA LEU A 89 -6.21 12.83 6.05
C LEU A 89 -5.42 12.58 4.77
N ASP A 90 -5.98 12.90 3.61
CA ASP A 90 -5.29 12.80 2.32
C ASP A 90 -3.97 13.59 2.34
N ILE A 91 -4.01 14.86 2.73
CA ILE A 91 -2.80 15.70 2.79
C ILE A 91 -1.78 15.12 3.78
N VAL A 92 -2.22 14.72 4.98
CA VAL A 92 -1.34 14.16 6.01
C VAL A 92 -0.69 12.86 5.53
N MET A 93 -1.45 11.95 4.93
CA MET A 93 -0.92 10.70 4.38
C MET A 93 0.07 10.97 3.25
N GLY A 94 -0.21 11.93 2.38
CA GLY A 94 0.68 12.34 1.29
C GLY A 94 2.01 12.89 1.81
N VAL A 95 1.97 13.81 2.78
CA VAL A 95 3.16 14.35 3.43
C VAL A 95 3.95 13.25 4.14
N LEU A 96 3.29 12.44 4.98
CA LEU A 96 3.95 11.37 5.72
C LEU A 96 4.60 10.34 4.77
N THR A 97 4.00 10.06 3.62
CA THR A 97 4.58 9.14 2.61
C THR A 97 5.94 9.62 2.09
N LEU A 98 6.15 10.94 2.00
CA LEU A 98 7.41 11.52 1.55
C LEU A 98 8.52 11.43 2.62
N PHE A 99 8.17 11.58 3.89
CA PHE A 99 9.15 11.71 4.97
C PHE A 99 9.34 10.45 5.82
N ALA A 100 8.28 9.65 6.00
CA ALA A 100 8.30 8.46 6.82
C ALA A 100 8.37 7.18 5.97
N ARG A 101 9.20 6.25 6.42
CA ARG A 101 9.34 4.90 5.89
C ARG A 101 8.92 3.94 7.00
N ASN A 102 7.62 3.75 7.17
CA ASN A 102 7.06 2.99 8.28
C ASN A 102 5.97 2.03 7.77
N ARG A 103 6.09 0.75 8.10
CA ARG A 103 5.07 -0.26 7.77
C ARG A 103 3.67 0.08 8.29
N LEU A 104 3.58 0.69 9.47
CA LEU A 104 2.31 1.14 10.03
C LEU A 104 1.67 2.20 9.13
N LEU A 105 2.45 3.10 8.54
CA LEU A 105 1.92 4.11 7.61
C LEU A 105 1.30 3.45 6.38
N TRP A 106 1.94 2.44 5.81
CA TRP A 106 1.42 1.70 4.66
C TRP A 106 0.13 0.93 5.00
N LEU A 107 0.08 0.32 6.19
CA LEU A 107 -1.13 -0.33 6.70
C LEU A 107 -2.27 0.66 6.94
N LEU A 108 -1.99 1.82 7.52
CA LEU A 108 -3.00 2.86 7.76
C LEU A 108 -3.57 3.38 6.44
N GLN A 109 -2.73 3.60 5.43
CA GLN A 109 -3.21 3.99 4.09
C GLN A 109 -4.06 2.90 3.43
N ALA A 110 -3.67 1.62 3.59
CA ALA A 110 -4.44 0.50 3.06
C ALA A 110 -5.80 0.39 3.77
N LEU A 111 -5.82 0.50 5.10
CA LEU A 111 -7.04 0.48 5.90
C LEU A 111 -7.96 1.64 5.54
N LEU A 112 -7.42 2.86 5.41
CA LEU A 112 -8.17 4.03 4.98
C LEU A 112 -8.77 3.80 3.59
N THR A 113 -7.98 3.28 2.66
CA THR A 113 -8.40 2.96 1.29
C THR A 113 -9.55 1.97 1.26
N ILE A 114 -9.44 0.88 2.02
CA ILE A 114 -10.48 -0.13 2.13
C ILE A 114 -11.73 0.46 2.79
N ALA A 115 -11.59 1.22 3.88
CA ALA A 115 -12.70 1.77 4.63
C ALA A 115 -13.57 2.69 3.77
N TYR A 116 -12.99 3.67 3.07
CA TYR A 116 -13.80 4.53 2.20
C TYR A 116 -14.34 3.78 0.98
N THR A 117 -13.63 2.78 0.46
CA THR A 117 -14.12 1.93 -0.65
C THR A 117 -15.38 1.17 -0.23
N LEU A 118 -15.41 0.64 0.99
CA LEU A 118 -16.58 -0.05 1.54
C LEU A 118 -17.75 0.92 1.74
N ILE A 119 -17.49 2.11 2.29
CA ILE A 119 -18.52 3.16 2.44
C ILE A 119 -19.14 3.51 1.08
N LEU A 120 -18.31 3.78 0.06
CA LEU A 120 -18.78 4.09 -1.28
C LEU A 120 -19.49 2.91 -1.93
N THR A 121 -19.04 1.68 -1.71
CA THR A 121 -19.71 0.48 -2.25
C THR A 121 -21.13 0.32 -1.69
N LEU A 122 -21.34 0.65 -0.43
CA LEU A 122 -22.64 0.50 0.23
C LEU A 122 -23.61 1.64 -0.07
N TRP A 123 -23.12 2.88 -0.15
CA TRP A 123 -24.00 4.07 -0.26
C TRP A 123 -23.99 4.72 -1.66
N LEU A 124 -22.92 4.53 -2.44
CA LEU A 124 -22.74 5.07 -3.80
C LEU A 124 -22.26 3.97 -4.77
N PRO A 125 -22.98 2.83 -4.90
CA PRO A 125 -22.53 1.69 -5.71
C PRO A 125 -22.35 2.04 -7.19
N GLU A 126 -22.98 3.09 -7.71
CA GLU A 126 -22.81 3.55 -9.09
C GLU A 126 -21.37 3.97 -9.42
N PHE A 127 -20.53 4.25 -8.42
CA PHE A 127 -19.10 4.52 -8.63
C PHE A 127 -18.33 3.31 -9.17
N TRP A 128 -18.87 2.09 -9.08
CA TRP A 128 -18.34 0.90 -9.75
C TRP A 128 -18.57 0.91 -11.26
N GLN A 129 -19.66 1.54 -11.72
CA GLN A 129 -20.05 1.61 -13.14
C GLN A 129 -19.54 2.88 -13.82
N HIS A 130 -18.92 3.79 -13.06
CA HIS A 130 -18.43 5.05 -13.56
C HIS A 130 -17.29 4.83 -14.59
N PRO A 131 -17.31 5.49 -15.77
CA PRO A 131 -16.38 5.20 -16.88
C PRO A 131 -14.91 5.41 -16.52
N PHE A 132 -14.61 6.34 -15.62
CA PHE A 132 -13.25 6.57 -15.12
C PHE A 132 -12.79 5.62 -13.99
N GLY A 133 -13.63 4.64 -13.60
CA GLY A 133 -13.30 3.59 -12.63
C GLY A 133 -12.69 4.09 -11.31
N PRO A 134 -13.32 5.05 -10.60
CA PRO A 134 -12.76 5.66 -9.39
C PRO A 134 -12.43 4.62 -8.32
N LEU A 135 -13.32 3.66 -8.07
CA LEU A 135 -13.07 2.57 -7.12
C LEU A 135 -12.07 1.54 -7.65
N LEU A 136 -12.05 1.32 -8.96
CA LEU A 136 -11.11 0.36 -9.59
C LEU A 136 -9.65 0.81 -9.44
N LYS A 137 -9.40 2.13 -9.41
CA LYS A 137 -8.07 2.70 -9.15
C LYS A 137 -7.53 2.37 -7.75
N ASN A 138 -8.36 1.92 -6.82
CA ASN A 138 -7.91 1.53 -5.49
C ASN A 138 -7.19 0.17 -5.49
N LEU A 139 -7.47 -0.71 -6.44
CA LEU A 139 -6.77 -1.99 -6.56
C LEU A 139 -5.25 -1.80 -6.79
N PRO A 140 -4.78 -1.05 -7.79
CA PRO A 140 -3.35 -0.82 -7.94
C PRO A 140 -2.76 -0.05 -6.75
N ILE A 141 -3.49 0.88 -6.12
CA ILE A 141 -3.03 1.56 -4.89
C ILE A 141 -2.76 0.55 -3.77
N LEU A 142 -3.68 -0.39 -3.52
CA LEU A 142 -3.51 -1.43 -2.51
C LEU A 142 -2.33 -2.36 -2.83
N VAL A 143 -2.11 -2.70 -4.10
CA VAL A 143 -0.94 -3.47 -4.53
C VAL A 143 0.35 -2.70 -4.27
N LEU A 144 0.40 -1.41 -4.61
CA LEU A 144 1.57 -0.55 -4.35
C LEU A 144 1.87 -0.45 -2.85
N LEU A 145 0.86 -0.29 -2.01
CA LEU A 145 0.99 -0.27 -0.55
C LEU A 145 1.49 -1.61 -0.01
N TRP A 146 0.98 -2.73 -0.54
CA TRP A 146 1.46 -4.06 -0.18
C TRP A 146 2.93 -4.28 -0.59
N LEU A 147 3.33 -3.77 -1.76
CA LEU A 147 4.72 -3.81 -2.21
C LEU A 147 5.64 -3.01 -1.28
N LEU A 148 5.24 -1.79 -0.87
CA LEU A 148 5.98 -1.02 0.14
C LEU A 148 6.04 -1.77 1.47
N TYR A 149 4.92 -2.29 1.97
CA TYR A 149 4.88 -3.05 3.22
C TYR A 149 5.85 -4.25 3.24
N THR A 150 5.96 -4.97 2.12
CA THR A 150 6.77 -6.19 2.02
C THR A 150 8.24 -5.94 1.71
N HIS A 151 8.57 -4.93 0.89
CA HIS A 151 9.93 -4.70 0.38
C HIS A 151 10.63 -3.53 1.07
N GLU A 152 9.86 -2.58 1.59
CA GLU A 152 10.40 -1.48 2.34
C GLU A 152 10.65 -1.99 3.77
N ASN A 153 11.79 -2.68 3.93
CA ASN A 153 12.30 -3.09 5.24
C ASN A 153 12.33 -1.87 6.14
N ASP A 154 11.89 -2.00 7.38
CA ASP A 154 12.15 -1.01 8.41
C ASP A 154 13.67 -1.04 8.66
N ASP A 155 14.42 -0.32 7.82
CA ASP A 155 15.78 0.12 8.12
C ASP A 155 15.65 1.21 9.20
N ALA A 156 15.15 0.83 10.37
CA ALA A 156 15.39 1.62 11.57
C ALA A 156 16.86 1.40 11.96
N PRO A 157 17.61 2.44 12.32
CA PRO A 157 18.85 2.27 13.08
C PRO A 157 18.61 1.51 14.38
#